data_AF-A0A1V5YFC1-F1
#
_entry.id   AF-A0A1V5YFC1-F1
#
_cell.length_a   1.000
_cell.length_b   1.000
_cell.length_c   1.000
_cell.angle_alpha   90.00
_cell.angle_beta   90.00
_cell.angle_gamma   90.00
#
_symmetry.space_group_name_H-M   'P 1'
#
loop_
_entity.id
_entity.type
_entity.pdbx_description
1 polymer ?
#
loop_
_entity_poly.entity_id
_entity_poly.type
_entity_poly.pdbx_seq_one_letter_code
_entity_poly.pdbx_strand_id
1 'polypeptide(L)'
;MAEGKPTAAIAAPAYRVLRVLPVSQVTRNDEYYFDNCSPSAPAARSFSVAAQVAETITIADQATELTGSATAPIPAAIKDELAEAVRQAYSSELDAAVSKVSETTLYINAHDRYNLVIIWEERVYASTVTFSMDGTAYTAEYKYLLEVPRPGSIKPGICTPLNAVTNPCQLAG
;
A
#
# COMPACT_ATOMS: atom_id res chain seq x y z
N MET A 1 -7.86 1.57 -55.82
CA MET A 1 -8.57 1.93 -54.58
C MET A 1 -8.41 0.75 -53.65
N ALA A 2 -7.60 0.90 -52.60
CA ALA A 2 -7.29 -0.17 -51.66
C ALA A 2 -8.34 -0.20 -50.55
N GLU A 3 -9.07 -1.31 -50.43
CA GLU A 3 -10.00 -1.54 -49.33
C GLU A 3 -9.19 -1.82 -48.06
N GLY A 4 -9.16 -0.83 -47.16
CA GLY A 4 -8.64 -0.97 -45.82
C GLY A 4 -9.54 -1.90 -45.02
N LYS A 5 -9.05 -3.09 -44.72
CA LYS A 5 -9.66 -4.05 -43.80
C LYS A 5 -9.80 -3.39 -42.41
N PRO A 6 -10.98 -3.37 -41.78
CA PRO A 6 -11.09 -2.88 -40.41
C PRO A 6 -10.35 -3.84 -39.48
N THR A 7 -9.25 -3.36 -38.89
CA THR A 7 -8.62 -3.99 -37.73
C THR A 7 -9.65 -4.01 -36.62
N ALA A 8 -10.22 -5.19 -36.34
CA ALA A 8 -11.08 -5.38 -35.20
C ALA A 8 -10.30 -4.97 -33.94
N ALA A 9 -10.76 -3.90 -33.28
CA ALA A 9 -10.32 -3.60 -31.93
C ALA A 9 -10.69 -4.83 -31.09
N ILE A 10 -9.67 -5.56 -30.64
CA ILE A 10 -9.82 -6.64 -29.67
C ILE A 10 -10.34 -5.94 -28.42
N ALA A 11 -11.63 -6.11 -28.14
CA ALA A 11 -12.22 -5.63 -26.89
C ALA A 11 -11.40 -6.22 -25.75
N ALA A 12 -10.82 -5.36 -24.91
CA ALA A 12 -10.11 -5.79 -23.73
C ALA A 12 -11.00 -6.78 -22.94
N PRO A 13 -10.46 -7.88 -22.41
CA PRO A 13 -11.24 -8.77 -21.57
C PRO A 13 -11.86 -7.96 -20.43
N ALA A 14 -13.19 -8.03 -20.32
CA ALA A 14 -13.93 -7.33 -19.26
C ALA A 14 -13.70 -8.07 -17.94
N TYR A 15 -12.62 -7.73 -17.25
CA TYR A 15 -12.35 -8.19 -15.89
C TYR A 15 -13.39 -7.59 -14.93
N ARG A 16 -14.00 -8.43 -14.09
CA ARG A 16 -14.95 -7.99 -13.07
C ARG A 16 -14.48 -8.42 -11.69
N VAL A 17 -14.01 -7.46 -10.91
CA VAL A 17 -13.59 -7.67 -9.53
C VAL A 17 -14.80 -7.54 -8.60
N LEU A 18 -15.08 -8.57 -7.81
CA LEU A 18 -16.08 -8.48 -6.75
C LEU A 18 -15.46 -7.80 -5.53
N ARG A 19 -15.80 -6.53 -5.31
CA ARG A 19 -15.35 -5.77 -4.14
C ARG A 19 -15.97 -6.28 -2.86
N VAL A 20 -15.19 -6.28 -1.79
CA VAL A 20 -15.60 -6.67 -0.43
C VAL A 20 -15.10 -5.66 0.59
N LEU A 21 -15.63 -5.71 1.81
CA LEU A 21 -15.07 -4.94 2.93
C LEU A 21 -13.81 -5.64 3.46
N PRO A 22 -12.81 -4.88 3.94
CA PRO A 22 -11.60 -5.48 4.47
C PRO A 22 -11.83 -6.07 5.86
N VAL A 23 -11.14 -7.16 6.14
CA VAL A 23 -10.83 -7.56 7.50
C VAL A 23 -9.61 -6.77 7.95
N SER A 24 -9.74 -6.01 9.03
CA SER A 24 -8.68 -5.13 9.54
C SER A 24 -8.10 -5.67 10.84
N GLN A 25 -6.77 -5.65 10.96
CA GLN A 25 -6.09 -6.05 12.18
C GLN A 25 -4.80 -5.25 12.39
N VAL A 26 -4.47 -4.96 13.64
CA VAL A 26 -3.14 -4.42 13.98
C VAL A 26 -2.16 -5.58 14.01
N THR A 27 -1.06 -5.47 13.26
CA THR A 27 -0.13 -6.59 13.09
C THR A 27 1.21 -6.37 13.76
N ARG A 28 1.70 -5.13 13.78
CA ARG A 28 2.97 -4.79 14.45
C ARG A 28 3.02 -3.33 14.85
N ASN A 29 3.94 -3.05 15.77
CA ASN A 29 4.35 -1.71 16.15
C ASN A 29 5.83 -1.54 15.84
N ASP A 30 6.18 -0.47 15.14
CA ASP A 30 7.57 -0.09 14.91
C ASP A 30 7.89 1.20 15.65
N GLU A 31 9.16 1.44 15.93
CA GLU A 31 9.62 2.69 16.53
C GLU A 31 10.42 3.49 15.52
N TYR A 32 10.11 4.78 15.43
CA TYR A 32 10.85 5.72 14.59
C TYR A 32 11.32 6.90 15.45
N TYR A 33 12.61 7.21 15.34
CA TYR A 33 13.25 8.30 16.07
C TYR A 33 13.41 9.51 15.17
N PHE A 34 12.97 10.66 15.65
CA PHE A 34 13.07 11.92 14.93
C PHE A 34 13.63 12.99 15.84
N ASP A 35 14.70 13.59 15.34
CA ASP A 35 15.53 14.52 16.06
C ASP A 35 15.36 15.91 15.49
N ASN A 36 15.18 16.91 16.36
CA ASN A 36 15.28 18.31 15.99
C ASN A 36 16.50 18.95 16.66
N CYS A 37 17.62 18.89 15.95
CA CYS A 37 18.87 19.53 16.33
C CYS A 37 18.88 21.07 16.17
N SER A 38 17.79 21.68 15.69
CA SER A 38 17.73 23.12 15.48
C SER A 38 17.80 23.89 16.80
N PRO A 39 18.62 24.96 16.88
CA PRO A 39 18.80 25.72 18.11
C PRO A 39 17.62 26.61 18.50
N SER A 40 16.69 26.86 17.58
CA SER A 40 15.67 27.91 17.80
C SER A 40 14.33 27.67 17.14
N ALA A 41 14.22 26.70 16.22
CA ALA A 41 12.99 26.49 15.46
C ALA A 41 12.42 25.08 15.67
N PRO A 42 11.10 24.95 15.86
CA PRO A 42 10.44 23.65 15.78
C PRO A 42 10.56 23.11 14.35
N ALA A 43 10.67 21.79 14.24
CA ALA A 43 10.66 21.09 12.97
C ALA A 43 9.28 20.48 12.71
N ALA A 44 8.79 20.67 11.49
CA ALA A 44 7.67 19.93 10.94
C ALA A 44 8.20 18.84 10.00
N ARG A 45 7.74 17.61 10.17
CA ARG A 45 8.07 16.47 9.30
C ARG A 45 6.79 15.77 8.89
N SER A 46 6.64 15.43 7.63
CA SER A 46 5.55 14.55 7.21
C SER A 46 5.77 13.16 7.80
N PHE A 47 4.70 12.53 8.27
CA PHE A 47 4.72 11.15 8.77
C PHE A 47 5.16 10.15 7.68
N SER A 48 4.96 10.49 6.40
CA SER A 48 5.39 9.69 5.26
C SER A 48 6.90 9.46 5.17
N VAL A 49 7.71 10.28 5.86
CA VAL A 49 9.17 10.10 5.97
C VAL A 49 9.51 8.91 6.87
N ALA A 50 8.65 8.58 7.82
CA ALA A 50 8.84 7.47 8.76
C ALA A 50 8.26 6.16 8.25
N ALA A 51 7.11 6.21 7.57
CA ALA A 51 6.42 5.03 7.07
C ALA A 51 5.57 5.36 5.85
N GLN A 52 5.46 4.40 4.92
CA GLN A 52 4.64 4.51 3.71
C GLN A 52 3.62 3.39 3.67
N VAL A 53 2.49 3.65 3.00
CA VAL A 53 1.50 2.62 2.71
C VAL A 53 2.13 1.61 1.76
N ALA A 54 1.94 0.32 2.03
CA ALA A 54 2.35 -0.76 1.13
C ALA A 54 1.13 -1.55 0.69
N GLU A 55 1.16 -2.05 -0.55
CA GLU A 55 0.14 -2.94 -1.08
C GLU A 55 0.74 -4.24 -1.60
N THR A 56 -0.05 -5.31 -1.55
CA THR A 56 0.29 -6.60 -2.12
C THR A 56 -0.96 -7.24 -2.69
N ILE A 57 -0.88 -7.71 -3.94
CA ILE A 57 -1.98 -8.41 -4.62
C ILE A 57 -1.51 -9.83 -4.90
N THR A 58 -2.34 -10.81 -4.55
CA THR A 58 -2.13 -12.21 -4.87
C THR A 58 -3.36 -12.74 -5.61
N ILE A 59 -3.13 -13.35 -6.76
CA ILE A 59 -4.16 -14.06 -7.53
C ILE A 59 -3.84 -15.55 -7.42
N ALA A 60 -4.88 -16.37 -7.21
CA ALA A 60 -4.75 -17.83 -7.22
C ALA A 60 -4.11 -18.33 -8.53
N ASP A 61 -3.42 -19.46 -8.48
CA ASP A 61 -2.78 -20.05 -9.67
C ASP A 61 -3.77 -20.79 -10.57
N GLN A 62 -4.95 -21.10 -10.05
CA GLN A 62 -6.02 -21.78 -10.76
C GLN A 62 -7.30 -20.96 -10.73
N ALA A 63 -8.06 -21.07 -11.82
CA ALA A 63 -9.39 -20.52 -11.93
C ALA A 63 -10.41 -21.63 -12.14
N THR A 64 -11.62 -21.42 -11.64
CA THR A 64 -12.76 -22.32 -11.80
C THR A 64 -13.71 -21.75 -12.85
N GLU A 65 -14.11 -22.57 -13.82
CA GLU A 65 -15.09 -22.21 -14.84
C GLU A 65 -16.41 -21.77 -14.19
N LEU A 66 -16.96 -20.64 -14.62
CA LEU A 66 -18.12 -20.03 -13.97
C LEU A 66 -19.40 -20.87 -14.12
N THR A 67 -19.57 -21.55 -15.25
CA THR A 67 -20.74 -22.39 -15.56
C THR A 67 -20.51 -23.87 -15.29
N GLY A 68 -19.31 -24.24 -14.84
CA GLY A 68 -18.86 -25.61 -14.68
C GLY A 68 -18.15 -25.83 -13.35
N SER A 69 -17.39 -26.92 -13.28
CA SER A 69 -16.48 -27.22 -12.16
C SER A 69 -15.05 -27.48 -12.66
N ALA A 70 -14.79 -27.21 -13.94
CA ALA A 70 -13.47 -27.36 -14.52
C ALA A 70 -12.52 -26.31 -13.95
N THR A 71 -11.32 -26.74 -13.59
CA THR A 71 -10.25 -25.85 -13.13
C THR A 71 -9.19 -25.73 -14.22
N ALA A 72 -8.72 -24.52 -14.48
CA ALA A 72 -7.64 -24.24 -15.42
C ALA A 72 -6.52 -23.41 -14.75
N PRO A 73 -5.24 -23.66 -15.08
CA PRO A 73 -4.16 -22.81 -14.62
C PRO A 73 -4.28 -21.42 -15.25
N ILE A 74 -3.95 -20.38 -14.48
CA ILE A 74 -3.96 -19.00 -14.96
C ILE A 74 -2.57 -18.64 -15.50
N PRO A 75 -2.43 -18.29 -16.79
CA PRO A 75 -1.17 -17.80 -17.34
C PRO A 75 -0.68 -16.54 -16.61
N ALA A 76 0.63 -16.39 -16.46
CA ALA A 76 1.23 -15.24 -15.76
C ALA A 76 0.77 -13.88 -16.31
N ALA A 77 0.68 -13.73 -17.64
CA ALA A 77 0.18 -12.50 -18.27
C ALA A 77 -1.25 -12.15 -17.82
N ILE A 78 -2.14 -13.15 -17.73
CA ILE A 78 -3.51 -12.94 -17.24
C ILE A 78 -3.48 -12.62 -15.74
N LYS A 79 -2.61 -13.25 -14.94
CA LYS A 79 -2.47 -12.91 -13.52
C LYS A 79 -2.06 -11.44 -13.32
N ASP A 80 -1.16 -10.92 -14.13
CA ASP A 80 -0.73 -9.51 -14.07
C ASP A 80 -1.89 -8.56 -14.42
N GLU A 81 -2.66 -8.89 -15.47
CA GLU A 81 -3.85 -8.11 -15.84
C GLU A 81 -4.95 -8.17 -14.77
N LEU A 82 -5.17 -9.33 -14.15
CA LEU A 82 -6.11 -9.50 -13.03
C LEU A 82 -5.64 -8.73 -11.79
N ALA A 83 -4.34 -8.73 -11.51
CA ALA A 83 -3.77 -7.97 -10.40
C ALA A 83 -3.97 -6.46 -10.62
N GLU A 84 -3.75 -5.97 -11.84
CA GLU A 84 -4.02 -4.58 -12.18
C GLU A 84 -5.51 -4.23 -12.09
N ALA A 85 -6.40 -5.12 -12.52
CA ALA A 85 -7.85 -4.93 -12.35
C ALA A 85 -8.25 -4.85 -10.86
N VAL A 86 -7.65 -5.68 -10.00
CA VAL A 86 -7.87 -5.63 -8.54
C VAL A 86 -7.33 -4.31 -7.97
N ARG A 87 -6.13 -3.88 -8.37
CA ARG A 87 -5.56 -2.58 -7.96
C ARG A 87 -6.51 -1.43 -8.31
N GLN A 88 -6.99 -1.38 -9.55
CA GLN A 88 -7.91 -0.35 -10.02
C GLN A 88 -9.25 -0.39 -9.26
N ALA A 89 -9.75 -1.57 -8.90
CA ALA A 89 -10.98 -1.71 -8.14
C ALA A 89 -10.89 -1.15 -6.71
N TYR A 90 -9.68 -1.05 -6.15
CA TYR A 90 -9.41 -0.56 -4.80
C TYR A 90 -8.52 0.71 -4.77
N SER A 91 -8.36 1.40 -5.91
CA SER A 91 -7.52 2.59 -6.00
C SER A 91 -7.95 3.69 -5.03
N SER A 92 -9.26 3.86 -4.82
CA SER A 92 -9.79 4.83 -3.86
C SER A 92 -9.35 4.56 -2.42
N GLU A 93 -9.22 3.30 -2.03
CA GLU A 93 -8.80 2.89 -0.69
C GLU A 93 -7.30 3.09 -0.49
N LEU A 94 -6.51 2.79 -1.54
CA LEU A 94 -5.08 3.09 -1.56
C LEU A 94 -4.84 4.59 -1.48
N ASP A 95 -5.48 5.38 -2.34
CA ASP A 95 -5.36 6.84 -2.40
C ASP A 95 -5.76 7.46 -1.06
N ALA A 96 -6.87 7.02 -0.46
CA ALA A 96 -7.30 7.50 0.85
C ALA A 96 -6.28 7.19 1.96
N ALA A 97 -5.65 6.01 1.93
CA ALA A 97 -4.62 5.65 2.89
C ALA A 97 -3.34 6.49 2.68
N VAL A 98 -2.90 6.66 1.44
CA VAL A 98 -1.72 7.46 1.07
C VAL A 98 -1.90 8.92 1.43
N SER A 99 -3.05 9.51 1.12
CA SER A 99 -3.37 10.90 1.47
C SER A 99 -3.34 11.10 2.98
N LYS A 100 -3.97 10.19 3.74
CA LYS A 100 -3.99 10.29 5.21
C LYS A 100 -2.58 10.27 5.82
N VAL A 101 -1.70 9.39 5.33
CA VAL A 101 -0.30 9.33 5.77
C VAL A 101 0.46 10.60 5.38
N SER A 102 0.24 11.11 4.17
CA SER A 102 0.95 12.29 3.64
C SER A 102 0.55 13.59 4.31
N GLU A 103 -0.74 13.75 4.64
CA GLU A 103 -1.30 14.93 5.33
C GLU A 103 -0.93 14.98 6.81
N THR A 104 -0.53 13.85 7.39
CA THR A 104 -0.12 13.79 8.80
C THR A 104 1.23 14.47 8.97
N THR A 105 1.25 15.57 9.72
CA THR A 105 2.47 16.31 10.08
C THR A 105 2.81 16.08 11.54
N LEU A 106 4.07 15.74 11.79
CA LEU A 106 4.67 15.61 13.12
C LEU A 106 5.42 16.90 13.46
N TYR A 107 5.21 17.40 14.67
CA TYR A 107 5.88 18.58 15.19
C TYR A 107 6.85 18.21 16.30
N ILE A 108 8.05 18.79 16.25
CA ILE A 108 9.14 18.53 17.19
C ILE A 108 9.68 19.87 17.65
N ASN A 109 9.72 20.11 18.96
CA ASN A 109 10.32 21.34 19.48
C ASN A 109 11.83 21.37 19.21
N ALA A 110 12.43 22.56 19.28
CA ALA A 110 13.88 22.71 19.23
C ALA A 110 14.54 21.90 20.35
N HIS A 111 15.66 21.24 20.04
CA HIS A 111 16.44 20.40 20.96
C HIS A 111 15.75 19.16 21.53
N ASP A 112 14.57 18.79 21.01
CA ASP A 112 13.88 17.56 21.41
C ASP A 112 14.20 16.41 20.44
N ARG A 113 14.21 15.20 21.00
CA ARG A 113 14.12 13.93 20.27
C ARG A 113 12.78 13.31 20.63
N TYR A 114 12.04 12.82 19.66
CA TYR A 114 10.81 12.08 19.92
C TYR A 114 10.92 10.65 19.37
N ASN A 115 10.34 9.70 20.10
CA ASN A 115 10.14 8.33 19.64
C ASN A 115 8.66 8.16 19.31
N LEU A 116 8.35 7.91 18.04
CA LEU A 116 7.01 7.62 17.54
C LEU A 116 6.85 6.13 17.44
N VAL A 117 5.82 5.64 18.09
CA VAL A 117 5.31 4.31 17.80
C VAL A 117 4.47 4.39 16.54
N ILE A 118 4.88 3.69 15.49
CA ILE A 118 4.11 3.46 14.26
C ILE A 118 3.28 2.21 14.47
N ILE A 119 1.96 2.34 14.39
CA ILE A 119 1.04 1.21 14.48
C ILE A 119 0.68 0.78 13.06
N TRP A 120 1.03 -0.44 12.68
CA TRP A 120 0.69 -1.00 11.38
C TRP A 120 -0.66 -1.71 11.42
N GLU A 121 -1.57 -1.27 10.55
CA GLU A 121 -2.86 -1.93 10.33
C GLU A 121 -2.81 -2.63 8.97
N GLU A 122 -3.06 -3.94 8.96
CA GLU A 122 -3.32 -4.68 7.74
C GLU A 122 -4.81 -4.67 7.43
N ARG A 123 -5.14 -4.37 6.18
CA ARG A 123 -6.49 -4.48 5.62
C ARG A 123 -6.47 -5.53 4.52
N VAL A 124 -7.16 -6.64 4.77
CA VAL A 124 -7.20 -7.77 3.84
C VAL A 124 -8.56 -7.80 3.16
N TYR A 125 -8.56 -7.68 1.82
CA TYR A 125 -9.71 -7.87 0.96
C TYR A 125 -9.53 -9.19 0.22
N ALA A 126 -10.34 -10.19 0.57
CA ALA A 126 -10.29 -11.52 -0.05
C ALA A 126 -11.63 -11.84 -0.70
N SER A 127 -11.62 -12.11 -2.00
CA SER A 127 -12.83 -12.33 -2.80
C SER A 127 -12.45 -12.98 -4.14
N THR A 128 -13.34 -12.91 -5.13
CA THR A 128 -13.15 -13.47 -6.47
C THR A 128 -13.14 -12.41 -7.57
N VAL A 129 -12.38 -12.68 -8.62
CA VAL A 129 -12.38 -11.93 -9.87
C VAL A 129 -12.91 -12.82 -10.99
N THR A 130 -13.84 -12.30 -11.78
CA THR A 130 -14.38 -12.96 -12.98
C THR A 130 -13.65 -12.45 -14.21
N PHE A 131 -13.28 -13.37 -15.10
CA PHE A 131 -12.56 -13.06 -16.33
C PHE A 131 -12.88 -14.06 -17.44
N SER A 132 -12.41 -13.78 -18.66
CA SER A 132 -12.54 -14.69 -19.80
C SER A 132 -11.18 -15.14 -20.28
N MET A 133 -11.02 -16.43 -20.52
CA MET A 133 -9.83 -17.06 -21.08
C MET A 133 -10.28 -18.04 -22.16
N ASP A 134 -9.76 -17.88 -23.37
CA ASP A 134 -10.14 -18.70 -24.55
C ASP A 134 -11.65 -18.72 -24.85
N GLY A 135 -12.35 -17.63 -24.53
CA GLY A 135 -13.80 -17.49 -24.74
C GLY A 135 -14.67 -18.12 -23.65
N THR A 136 -14.06 -18.77 -22.65
CA THR A 136 -14.76 -19.34 -21.50
C THR A 136 -14.63 -18.42 -20.29
N ALA A 137 -15.72 -18.26 -19.54
CA ALA A 137 -15.73 -17.44 -18.33
C ALA A 137 -15.22 -18.23 -17.11
N TYR A 138 -14.30 -17.62 -16.36
CA TYR A 138 -13.66 -18.20 -15.19
C TYR A 138 -13.76 -17.26 -13.99
N THR A 139 -13.58 -17.83 -12.81
CA THR A 139 -13.41 -17.11 -11.54
C THR A 139 -12.13 -17.55 -10.86
N ALA A 140 -11.39 -16.61 -10.29
CA ALA A 140 -10.22 -16.88 -9.47
C ALA A 140 -10.31 -16.14 -8.15
N GLU A 141 -9.81 -16.75 -7.09
CA GLU A 141 -9.66 -16.07 -5.81
C GLU A 141 -8.53 -15.03 -5.91
N TYR A 142 -8.75 -13.89 -5.25
CA TYR A 142 -7.71 -12.89 -5.04
C TYR A 142 -7.64 -12.50 -3.57
N LYS A 143 -6.45 -12.04 -3.17
CA LYS A 143 -6.18 -11.37 -1.91
C LYS A 143 -5.50 -10.05 -2.21
N TYR A 144 -6.12 -8.94 -1.82
CA TYR A 144 -5.52 -7.62 -1.77
C TYR A 144 -5.21 -7.28 -0.32
N LEU A 145 -3.94 -7.01 -0.03
CA LEU A 145 -3.45 -6.61 1.28
C LEU A 145 -2.98 -5.15 1.19
N LEU A 146 -3.49 -4.32 2.09
CA LEU A 146 -3.03 -2.96 2.27
C LEU A 146 -2.46 -2.81 3.69
N GLU A 147 -1.17 -2.48 3.80
CA GLU A 147 -0.51 -2.15 5.06
C GLU A 147 -0.52 -0.64 5.25
N VAL A 148 -1.30 -0.17 6.23
CA VAL A 148 -1.51 1.24 6.50
C VAL A 148 -0.84 1.62 7.83
N PRO A 149 0.25 2.42 7.81
CA PRO A 149 0.85 2.90 9.04
C PRO A 149 -0.03 4.00 9.65
N ARG A 150 -0.09 4.03 10.98
CA ARG A 150 -0.76 5.08 11.76
C ARG A 150 0.17 5.61 12.84
N PRO A 151 0.11 6.92 13.15
CA PRO A 151 0.81 7.44 14.31
C PRO A 151 0.16 6.88 15.58
N GLY A 152 0.97 6.24 16.42
CA GLY A 152 0.60 5.80 17.76
C GLY A 152 1.00 6.83 18.81
N SER A 153 1.53 6.37 19.93
CA SER A 153 2.05 7.26 20.98
C SER A 153 3.35 7.93 20.55
N ILE A 154 3.47 9.23 20.82
CA ILE A 154 4.74 9.96 20.77
C ILE A 154 5.29 10.04 22.19
N LYS A 155 6.53 9.60 22.38
CA LYS A 155 7.21 9.70 23.67
C LYS A 155 8.34 10.72 23.56
N PRO A 156 8.43 11.68 24.51
CA PRO A 156 9.60 12.53 24.60
C PRO A 156 10.83 11.67 24.91
N GLY A 157 11.83 11.76 24.05
CA GLY A 157 13.19 11.35 24.32
C GLY A 157 14.00 12.56 24.77
N ILE A 158 14.94 12.33 25.66
CA ILE A 158 15.92 13.37 25.99
C ILE A 158 17.00 13.29 24.92
N CYS A 159 17.35 14.42 24.30
CA CYS A 159 18.63 14.55 23.61
C CYS A 159 19.71 14.41 24.68
N THR A 160 20.26 13.22 24.88
CA THR A 160 21.39 13.04 25.79
C THR A 160 22.51 13.92 25.25
N PRO A 161 23.05 14.90 26.01
CA PRO A 161 24.26 15.57 25.59
C PRO A 161 25.35 14.52 25.48
N LEU A 162 25.69 14.13 24.25
CA LEU A 162 26.84 13.27 23.99
C LEU A 162 28.05 14.03 24.51
N ASN A 163 28.73 13.46 25.50
CA ASN A 163 30.00 13.94 26.02
C ASN A 163 30.89 14.41 24.86
N ALA A 164 30.99 15.74 24.70
CA ALA A 164 31.93 16.60 23.97
C ALA A 164 32.71 16.12 22.72
N VAL A 165 32.45 14.97 22.10
CA VAL A 165 33.29 14.46 20.99
C VAL A 165 32.49 13.94 19.80
N THR A 166 31.21 13.58 19.95
CA THR A 166 30.39 13.07 18.84
C THR A 166 28.94 13.49 18.96
N ASN A 167 28.66 14.79 18.95
CA ASN A 167 27.29 15.26 18.87
C ASN A 167 26.82 15.20 17.39
N PRO A 168 25.86 14.33 17.01
CA PRO A 168 25.32 14.32 15.65
C PRO A 168 24.60 15.63 15.30
N CYS A 169 24.25 16.45 16.29
CA CYS A 169 23.69 17.78 16.10
C CYS A 169 24.74 18.92 15.98
N GLN A 170 26.04 18.70 16.23
CA GLN A 170 27.07 19.76 16.12
C GLN A 170 27.83 19.77 14.79
N LEU A 171 27.60 18.82 13.89
CA LEU A 171 28.34 18.74 12.62
C LEU A 171 27.63 19.40 11.43
N ALA A 172 26.50 20.08 11.65
CA ALA A 172 25.72 20.74 10.59
C ALA A 172 25.70 22.28 10.72
N GLY A 173 26.72 22.85 11.35
CA GLY A 173 26.99 24.30 11.36
C GLY A 173 27.98 24.69 10.27
#